data_AF-A0A1Q3LTV5-F1
#
_entry.id   AF-A0A1Q3LTV5-F1
#
_cell.length_a   1.000
_cell.length_b   1.000
_cell.length_c   1.000
_cell.angle_alpha   90.00
_cell.angle_beta   90.00
_cell.angle_gamma   90.00
#
_symmetry.space_group_name_H-M   'P 1'
#
loop_
_entity.id
_entity.type
_entity.pdbx_description
1 polymer ?
#
loop_
_entity_poly.entity_id
_entity_poly.type
_entity_poly.pdbx_seq_one_letter_code
_entity_poly.pdbx_strand_id
1 'polypeptide(L)'
;NVVDHGDGVTIIYTKEGEIILKNTIYNEEVMILNKDGILVNIHEKDIDFSRVDLLENPENAHNFLVRYGFSIGGFEDGVAQLCWTLYPDGRFFEDEDGFGGENCNETTIYAYIDTLGKIIIPFRDMTYEERKEFESIAKYKVRLSNLNK
;
A
#
# COMPACT_ATOMS: atom_id res chain seq x y z
N ASN A 1 11.66 14.26 -1.80
CA ASN A 1 11.16 14.59 -0.46
C ASN A 1 11.52 13.44 0.47
N VAL A 2 11.92 13.71 1.71
CA VAL A 2 12.29 12.68 2.70
C VAL A 2 11.41 12.92 3.92
N VAL A 3 10.64 11.92 4.33
CA VAL A 3 9.60 12.05 5.36
C VAL A 3 9.75 10.94 6.39
N ASP A 4 9.94 11.32 7.65
CA ASP A 4 9.92 10.39 8.78
C ASP A 4 8.50 9.83 8.95
N HIS A 5 8.39 8.52 9.00
CA HIS A 5 7.13 7.80 9.18
C HIS A 5 7.05 7.06 10.52
N GLY A 6 8.04 7.18 11.42
CA GLY A 6 8.04 6.49 12.72
C GLY A 6 8.81 5.17 12.70
N ASP A 7 9.08 4.63 13.89
CA ASP A 7 9.82 3.38 14.12
C ASP A 7 11.16 3.25 13.36
N GLY A 8 11.85 4.38 13.20
CA GLY A 8 13.11 4.44 12.46
C GLY A 8 12.96 4.28 10.95
N VAL A 9 11.74 4.37 10.42
CA VAL A 9 11.46 4.33 8.98
C VAL A 9 11.32 5.73 8.42
N THR A 10 11.98 5.95 7.29
CA THR A 10 11.84 7.16 6.48
C THR A 10 11.43 6.77 5.07
N ILE A 11 10.47 7.48 4.50
CA ILE A 11 10.07 7.32 3.11
C ILE A 11 10.69 8.42 2.27
N ILE A 12 11.32 8.02 1.17
CA ILE A 12 11.95 8.90 0.20
C ILE A 12 11.09 8.89 -1.06
N TYR A 13 10.54 10.06 -1.40
CA TYR A 13 9.83 10.31 -2.66
C TYR A 13 10.78 11.00 -3.63
N THR A 14 11.10 10.37 -4.76
CA THR A 14 12.00 10.95 -5.76
C THR A 14 11.26 11.91 -6.68
N LYS A 15 11.99 12.72 -7.46
CA LYS A 15 11.38 13.59 -8.46
C LYS A 15 10.77 12.81 -9.62
N GLU A 16 11.22 11.57 -9.83
CA GLU A 16 10.73 10.67 -10.87
C GLU A 16 9.51 9.86 -10.41
N GLY A 17 9.01 10.10 -9.19
CA GLY A 17 7.82 9.43 -8.66
C GLY A 17 8.10 8.10 -7.93
N GLU A 18 9.37 7.74 -7.71
CA GLU A 18 9.70 6.54 -6.96
C GLU A 18 9.43 6.71 -5.48
N ILE A 19 9.11 5.60 -4.81
CA ILE A 19 8.92 5.51 -3.36
C ILE A 19 9.92 4.49 -2.82
N ILE A 20 10.82 4.95 -1.95
CA ILE A 20 11.81 4.11 -1.29
C ILE A 20 11.55 4.13 0.21
N LEU A 21 11.44 2.95 0.81
CA LEU A 21 11.38 2.77 2.25
C LEU A 21 12.80 2.54 2.78
N LYS A 22 13.25 3.40 3.70
CA LYS A 22 14.52 3.27 4.39
C LYS A 22 14.31 2.98 5.86
N ASN A 23 14.84 1.85 6.32
CA ASN A 23 14.97 1.56 7.74
C ASN A 23 16.33 2.07 8.24
N THR A 24 16.31 3.13 9.05
CA THR A 24 17.53 3.78 9.55
C THR A 24 18.19 3.03 10.71
N ILE A 25 17.46 2.15 11.39
CA ILE A 25 17.99 1.35 12.51
C ILE A 25 18.86 0.21 11.96
N TYR A 26 18.37 -0.48 10.94
CA TYR A 26 19.08 -1.60 10.30
C TYR A 26 19.94 -1.15 9.12
N ASN A 27 19.83 0.12 8.70
CA ASN A 27 20.46 0.67 7.49
C ASN A 27 20.13 -0.16 6.23
N GLU A 28 18.86 -0.55 6.13
CA GLU A 28 18.30 -1.30 5.01
C GLU A 28 17.41 -0.37 4.19
N GLU A 29 17.42 -0.54 2.87
CA GLU A 29 16.61 0.25 1.93
C GLU A 29 15.93 -0.69 0.95
N VAL A 30 14.65 -0.41 0.68
CA VAL A 30 13.86 -1.17 -0.28
C VAL A 30 13.00 -0.24 -1.11
N MET A 31 13.08 -0.40 -2.43
CA MET A 31 12.22 0.31 -3.36
C MET A 31 10.82 -0.31 -3.34
N ILE A 32 9.80 0.49 -3.06
CA ILE A 32 8.41 0.05 -3.06
C ILE A 32 7.79 0.30 -4.44
N LEU A 33 7.97 1.51 -4.97
CA LEU A 33 7.44 1.95 -6.26
C LEU A 33 8.58 2.47 -7.13
N ASN A 34 8.67 1.98 -8.37
CA ASN A 34 9.64 2.49 -9.34
C ASN A 34 9.08 3.69 -10.15
N LYS A 35 9.93 4.29 -10.98
CA LYS A 35 9.58 5.46 -11.81
C LYS A 35 8.51 5.20 -12.87
N ASP A 36 8.27 3.94 -13.21
CA ASP A 36 7.25 3.53 -14.18
C ASP A 36 5.90 3.28 -13.49
N GLY A 37 5.81 3.53 -12.18
CA GLY A 37 4.59 3.32 -11.38
C GLY A 37 4.37 1.85 -11.02
N ILE A 38 5.39 1.00 -11.09
CA ILE A 38 5.28 -0.43 -10.77
C ILE A 38 5.75 -0.70 -9.34
N LEU A 39 4.96 -1.46 -8.59
CA LEU A 39 5.34 -1.96 -7.27
C LEU A 39 6.37 -3.09 -7.41
N VAL A 40 7.63 -2.83 -7.06
CA VAL A 40 8.75 -3.74 -7.36
C VAL A 40 9.14 -4.67 -6.20
N ASN A 41 8.66 -4.39 -4.98
CA ASN A 41 8.87 -5.23 -3.80
C ASN A 41 7.57 -5.91 -3.32
N ILE A 42 6.58 -5.99 -4.20
CA ILE A 42 5.29 -6.65 -3.98
C ILE A 42 5.19 -7.78 -5.00
N HIS A 43 4.72 -8.95 -4.56
CA HIS A 43 4.55 -10.12 -5.41
C HIS A 43 3.12 -10.66 -5.34
N GLU A 44 2.78 -11.62 -6.20
CA GLU A 44 1.42 -12.19 -6.27
C GLU A 44 0.91 -12.69 -4.90
N LYS A 45 1.78 -13.34 -4.12
CA LYS A 45 1.45 -13.83 -2.76
C LYS A 45 1.09 -12.72 -1.76
N ASP A 46 1.48 -11.49 -2.06
CA ASP A 46 1.25 -10.32 -1.21
C ASP A 46 -0.07 -9.62 -1.58
N ILE A 47 -0.84 -10.20 -2.51
CA ILE A 47 -2.17 -9.79 -2.92
C ILE A 47 -3.13 -10.98 -2.74
N ASP A 48 -4.26 -10.75 -2.09
CA ASP A 48 -5.32 -11.74 -1.96
C ASP A 48 -6.24 -11.70 -3.18
N PHE A 49 -5.78 -12.27 -4.30
CA PHE A 49 -6.52 -12.24 -5.56
C PHE A 49 -7.90 -12.90 -5.48
N SER A 50 -8.11 -13.83 -4.56
CA SER A 50 -9.44 -14.44 -4.32
C SER A 50 -10.50 -13.41 -3.92
N ARG A 51 -10.07 -12.28 -3.35
CA ARG A 51 -10.91 -11.13 -3.02
C ARG A 51 -10.80 -10.03 -4.06
N VAL A 52 -9.58 -9.69 -4.49
CA VAL A 52 -9.35 -8.58 -5.41
C VAL A 52 -10.04 -8.81 -6.76
N ASP A 53 -10.09 -10.05 -7.25
CA ASP A 53 -10.74 -10.39 -8.53
C ASP A 53 -12.28 -10.24 -8.50
N LEU A 54 -12.87 -10.05 -7.31
CA LEU A 54 -14.29 -9.77 -7.14
C LEU A 54 -14.61 -8.27 -7.22
N LEU A 55 -13.60 -7.40 -7.24
CA LEU A 55 -13.74 -5.95 -7.27
C LEU A 55 -13.86 -5.43 -8.70
N GLU A 56 -14.32 -4.18 -8.84
CA GLU A 56 -14.29 -3.49 -10.14
C GLU A 56 -12.85 -3.10 -10.50
N ASN A 57 -12.47 -3.29 -11.77
CA ASN A 57 -11.18 -2.90 -12.33
C ASN A 57 -9.92 -3.43 -11.59
N PRO A 58 -9.80 -4.76 -11.37
CA PRO A 58 -8.66 -5.36 -10.67
C PRO A 58 -7.35 -5.38 -11.49
N GLU A 59 -7.39 -5.02 -12.77
CA GLU A 59 -6.26 -5.05 -13.72
C GLU A 59 -5.00 -4.34 -13.19
N ASN A 60 -5.15 -3.22 -12.48
CA ASN A 60 -4.01 -2.52 -11.88
C ASN A 60 -3.29 -3.39 -10.83
N ALA A 61 -4.01 -4.24 -10.09
CA ALA A 61 -3.42 -5.18 -9.14
C ALA A 61 -2.62 -6.28 -9.83
N HIS A 62 -3.16 -6.85 -10.92
CA HIS A 62 -2.46 -7.88 -11.72
C HIS A 62 -1.18 -7.37 -12.38
N ASN A 63 -1.15 -6.08 -12.74
CA ASN A 63 0.01 -5.44 -13.35
C ASN A 63 0.94 -4.75 -12.34
N PHE A 64 0.64 -4.84 -11.03
CA PHE A 64 1.39 -4.12 -9.97
C PHE A 64 1.47 -2.59 -10.20
N LEU A 65 0.50 -2.03 -10.91
CA LEU A 65 0.55 -0.67 -11.47
C LEU A 65 -0.19 0.34 -10.58
N VAL A 66 0.53 1.30 -10.02
CA VAL A 66 -0.05 2.45 -9.32
C VAL A 66 -0.39 3.54 -10.32
N ARG A 67 -1.61 3.49 -10.84
CA ARG A 67 -2.12 4.50 -11.78
C ARG A 67 -2.77 5.71 -11.12
N TYR A 68 -3.39 5.53 -9.95
CA TYR A 68 -4.25 6.56 -9.35
C TYR A 68 -3.72 7.05 -8.00
N GLY A 69 -3.63 6.16 -7.01
CA GLY A 69 -3.20 6.53 -5.67
C GLY A 69 -2.54 5.39 -4.93
N PHE A 70 -1.44 5.69 -4.26
CA PHE A 70 -0.75 4.77 -3.35
C PHE A 70 -0.16 5.56 -2.19
N SER A 71 -0.38 5.09 -0.97
CA SER A 71 0.19 5.72 0.22
C SER A 71 0.64 4.69 1.25
N ILE A 72 1.66 5.10 2.00
CA ILE A 72 2.21 4.37 3.14
C ILE A 72 1.85 5.20 4.37
N GLY A 73 1.14 4.60 5.32
CA GLY A 73 0.84 5.23 6.61
C GLY A 73 2.08 5.35 7.50
N GLY A 74 1.90 5.96 8.68
CA GLY A 74 2.92 5.93 9.71
C GLY A 74 3.14 4.51 10.23
N PHE A 75 4.39 4.21 10.60
CA PHE A 75 4.76 3.01 11.32
C PHE A 75 4.51 3.19 12.81
N GLU A 76 3.78 2.23 13.38
CA GLU A 76 3.55 2.10 14.81
C GLU A 76 3.65 0.63 15.20
N ASP A 77 4.40 0.31 16.25
CA ASP A 77 4.71 -1.06 16.68
C ASP A 77 5.27 -1.94 15.55
N GLY A 78 6.08 -1.32 14.67
CA GLY A 78 6.79 -1.97 13.58
C GLY A 78 5.96 -2.27 12.33
N VAL A 79 4.75 -1.71 12.21
CA VAL A 79 3.88 -1.90 11.04
C VAL A 79 3.21 -0.61 10.58
N ALA A 80 2.96 -0.52 9.28
CA ALA A 80 2.18 0.54 8.66
C ALA A 80 1.08 -0.03 7.76
N GLN A 81 -0.03 0.69 7.62
CA GLN A 81 -1.05 0.41 6.62
C GLN A 81 -0.60 0.93 5.25
N LEU A 82 -0.81 0.13 4.21
CA LEU A 82 -0.76 0.56 2.82
C LEU A 82 -2.17 0.79 2.30
N CYS A 83 -2.35 1.81 1.47
CA CYS A 83 -3.59 2.13 0.81
C CYS A 83 -3.31 2.26 -0.69
N TRP A 84 -4.03 1.52 -1.53
CA TRP A 84 -3.86 1.52 -2.98
C TRP A 84 -5.21 1.61 -3.69
N THR A 85 -5.44 2.73 -4.35
CA THR A 85 -6.62 2.96 -5.18
C THR A 85 -6.41 2.30 -6.55
N LEU A 86 -7.12 1.19 -6.78
CA LEU A 86 -7.12 0.49 -8.06
C LEU A 86 -7.94 1.23 -9.10
N TYR A 87 -9.03 1.88 -8.68
CA TYR A 87 -9.89 2.68 -9.55
C TYR A 87 -10.55 3.79 -8.75
N PRO A 88 -10.52 5.05 -9.21
CA PRO A 88 -11.14 6.15 -8.50
C PRO A 88 -12.67 6.12 -8.68
N ASP A 89 -13.38 6.92 -7.90
CA ASP A 89 -14.80 7.16 -8.18
C ASP A 89 -14.99 7.87 -9.53
N GLY A 90 -16.21 7.80 -10.04
CA GLY A 90 -16.56 8.36 -11.35
C GLY A 90 -16.28 9.85 -11.51
N ARG A 91 -16.22 10.61 -10.41
CA ARG A 91 -16.00 12.06 -10.44
C ARG A 91 -14.57 12.41 -10.81
N PHE A 92 -13.64 11.47 -10.65
CA PHE A 92 -12.27 11.64 -11.12
C PHE A 92 -12.19 11.91 -12.64
N PHE A 93 -13.19 11.45 -13.40
CA PHE A 93 -13.26 11.65 -14.85
C PHE A 93 -14.12 12.85 -15.26
N GLU A 94 -14.64 13.62 -14.29
CA GLU A 94 -15.35 14.86 -14.56
C GLU A 94 -14.38 15.90 -15.16
N ASP A 95 -14.84 16.60 -16.20
CA ASP A 95 -14.21 17.80 -16.70
C ASP A 95 -14.45 19.00 -15.76
N GLU A 96 -13.89 20.17 -16.10
CA GLU A 96 -13.98 21.37 -15.26
C GLU A 96 -15.43 21.84 -15.00
N ASP A 97 -16.38 21.46 -15.87
CA ASP A 97 -17.79 21.80 -15.77
C ASP A 97 -18.62 20.70 -15.06
N GLY A 98 -17.99 19.61 -14.63
CA GLY A 98 -18.63 18.51 -13.90
C GLY A 98 -19.30 17.45 -14.79
N PHE A 99 -18.95 17.39 -16.08
CA PHE A 99 -19.46 16.39 -17.04
C PHE A 99 -18.41 15.33 -17.36
N GLY A 100 -18.82 14.18 -17.92
CA GLY A 100 -17.89 13.11 -18.32
C GLY A 100 -17.53 12.11 -17.22
N GLY A 101 -18.10 12.28 -16.02
CA GLY A 101 -17.95 11.31 -14.94
C GLY A 101 -18.49 9.92 -15.30
N GLU A 102 -17.82 8.89 -14.80
CA GLU A 102 -18.26 7.50 -14.96
C GLU A 102 -19.24 7.10 -13.85
N ASN A 103 -20.04 6.05 -14.06
CA ASN A 103 -20.87 5.48 -13.01
C ASN A 103 -20.13 4.31 -12.33
N CYS A 104 -19.08 4.62 -11.58
CA CYS A 104 -18.26 3.65 -10.86
C CYS A 104 -17.98 4.12 -9.43
N ASN A 105 -17.73 3.15 -8.54
CA ASN A 105 -17.31 3.43 -7.17
C ASN A 105 -15.78 3.37 -7.07
N GLU A 106 -15.21 4.14 -6.15
CA GLU A 106 -13.79 4.01 -5.82
C GLU A 106 -13.51 2.60 -5.29
N THR A 107 -12.52 1.94 -5.88
CA THR A 107 -11.99 0.65 -5.46
C THR A 107 -10.61 0.86 -4.86
N THR A 108 -10.53 0.75 -3.54
CA THR A 108 -9.28 0.89 -2.78
C THR A 108 -9.03 -0.38 -1.96
N ILE A 109 -7.82 -0.93 -2.08
CA ILE A 109 -7.36 -2.09 -1.33
C ILE A 109 -6.28 -1.69 -0.33
N TYR A 110 -6.13 -2.51 0.72
CA TYR A 110 -5.26 -2.22 1.85
C TYR A 110 -4.37 -3.42 2.17
N ALA A 111 -3.18 -3.15 2.69
CA ALA A 111 -2.26 -4.15 3.22
C ALA A 111 -1.59 -3.63 4.49
N TYR A 112 -0.83 -4.50 5.16
CA TYR A 112 0.06 -4.10 6.26
C TYR A 112 1.48 -4.54 5.96
N ILE A 113 2.42 -3.61 6.09
CA ILE A 113 3.85 -3.79 5.80
C ILE A 113 4.68 -3.60 7.07
N ASP A 114 5.78 -4.32 7.20
CA ASP A 114 6.74 -4.10 8.28
C ASP A 114 7.83 -3.07 7.92
N THR A 115 8.65 -2.72 8.90
CA THR A 115 9.73 -1.72 8.75
C THR A 115 10.86 -2.14 7.82
N LEU A 116 10.85 -3.37 7.28
CA LEU A 116 11.79 -3.88 6.29
C LEU A 116 11.14 -4.04 4.91
N GLY A 117 9.91 -3.56 4.74
CA GLY A 117 9.18 -3.58 3.49
C GLY A 117 8.49 -4.91 3.18
N LYS A 118 8.38 -5.83 4.15
CA LYS A 118 7.69 -7.11 3.94
C LYS A 118 6.19 -6.97 4.22
N ILE A 119 5.36 -7.47 3.31
CA ILE A 119 3.92 -7.55 3.52
C ILE A 119 3.59 -8.62 4.56
N ILE A 120 2.87 -8.22 5.61
CA ILE A 120 2.44 -9.03 6.75
C ILE A 120 1.00 -9.51 6.58
N ILE A 121 0.15 -8.62 6.04
CA ILE A 121 -1.23 -8.90 5.65
C ILE A 121 -1.37 -8.52 4.17
N PRO A 122 -1.66 -9.49 3.28
CA PRO A 122 -1.82 -9.25 1.85
C PRO A 122 -2.88 -8.21 1.49
N PHE A 123 -2.65 -7.51 0.39
CA PHE A 123 -3.57 -6.54 -0.20
C PHE A 123 -4.94 -7.16 -0.46
N ARG A 124 -5.99 -6.50 0.05
CA ARG A 124 -7.39 -6.89 -0.13
C ARG A 124 -8.32 -5.70 0.13
N ASP A 125 -9.57 -5.80 -0.28
CA ASP A 125 -10.60 -4.90 0.23
C ASP A 125 -10.79 -5.13 1.74
N MET A 126 -10.93 -4.04 2.49
CA MET A 126 -11.14 -4.09 3.93
C MET A 126 -12.14 -3.03 4.35
N THR A 127 -13.11 -3.44 5.17
CA THR A 127 -13.93 -2.51 5.95
C THR A 127 -13.08 -1.77 6.99
N TYR A 128 -13.62 -0.71 7.58
CA TYR A 128 -12.94 0.02 8.65
C TYR A 128 -12.58 -0.87 9.85
N GLU A 129 -13.47 -1.78 10.25
CA GLU A 129 -13.21 -2.67 11.39
C GLU A 129 -12.21 -3.78 11.04
N GLU A 130 -12.26 -4.33 9.82
CA GLU A 130 -11.23 -5.28 9.35
C GLU A 130 -9.84 -4.65 9.33
N ARG A 131 -9.73 -3.36 8.96
CA ARG A 131 -8.44 -2.65 9.04
C ARG A 131 -7.89 -2.66 10.47
N LYS A 132 -8.68 -2.30 11.48
CA LYS A 132 -8.21 -2.33 12.88
C LYS A 132 -7.84 -3.74 13.36
N GLU A 133 -8.62 -4.74 12.96
CA GLU A 133 -8.36 -6.14 13.30
C GLU A 133 -7.03 -6.60 12.67
N PHE A 134 -6.85 -6.38 11.37
CA PHE A 134 -5.64 -6.78 10.67
C PHE A 134 -4.40 -6.01 11.12
N GLU A 135 -4.55 -4.75 11.51
CA GLU A 135 -3.47 -4.00 12.15
C GLU A 135 -3.00 -4.70 13.44
N SER A 136 -3.94 -5.08 14.30
CA SER A 136 -3.64 -5.78 15.55
C SER A 136 -2.96 -7.13 15.29
N ILE A 137 -3.43 -7.87 14.29
CA ILE A 137 -2.82 -9.14 13.85
C ILE A 137 -1.41 -8.90 13.29
N ALA A 138 -1.20 -7.86 12.50
CA ALA A 138 0.10 -7.52 11.92
C ALA A 138 1.12 -7.16 13.00
N LYS A 139 0.74 -6.28 13.94
CA LYS A 139 1.55 -5.94 15.13
C LYS A 139 1.95 -7.20 15.91
N TYR A 140 1.00 -8.11 16.14
CA TYR A 140 1.27 -9.38 16.82
C TYR A 140 2.25 -10.27 16.06
N LYS A 141 2.08 -10.44 14.74
CA LYS A 141 2.97 -11.26 13.89
C LYS A 141 4.41 -10.72 13.87
N VAL A 142 4.57 -9.40 13.75
CA VAL A 142 5.90 -8.76 13.78
C VAL A 142 6.55 -8.94 15.14
N ARG A 143 5.82 -8.71 16.23
CA ARG A 143 6.32 -8.95 17.59
C ARG A 143 6.80 -10.39 17.81
N LEU A 144 6.01 -11.39 17.39
CA LEU A 144 6.42 -12.79 17.47
C LEU A 144 7.66 -13.09 16.65
N SER A 145 7.77 -12.51 15.45
CA SER A 145 8.93 -12.71 14.57
C SER A 145 10.22 -12.17 15.19
N ASN A 146 10.14 -11.08 15.97
CA ASN A 146 11.28 -10.48 16.65
C ASN A 146 11.68 -11.24 17.93
N LEU A 147 10.76 -11.97 18.58
CA LEU A 147 11.08 -12.79 19.76
C LEU A 147 11.80 -14.09 19.41
N ASN A 148 11.73 -14.53 18.15
CA ASN A 148 12.32 -15.78 17.66
C ASN A 148 13.62 -15.58 16.87
N LYS A 149 14.16 -14.36 16.85
CA LYS A 149 15.47 -14.01 16.29
C LYS A 149 16.50 -13.91 17.42
#